data_AF-A0A7C1JVQ2-F1
#
_entry.id   AF-A0A7C1JVQ2-F1
#
_cell.length_a   1.000
_cell.length_b   1.000
_cell.length_c   1.000
_cell.angle_alpha   90.00
_cell.angle_beta   90.00
_cell.angle_gamma   90.00
#
_symmetry.space_group_name_H-M   'P 1'
#
loop_
_entity.id
_entity.type
_entity.pdbx_description
1 polymer ?
#
loop_
_entity_poly.entity_id
_entity_poly.type
_entity_poly.pdbx_seq_one_letter_code
_entity_poly.pdbx_strand_id
1 'polypeptide(L)'
;MSHAIVQELTASGQLVAFIGQAAKEALEPLCGTEVTVVGEGELPWAHPPVGIALVTVVDTGGGGFQAVVWLGGELEALASVAEVLLGERPDGEDEMLQDAVRELTNILAGQIQRHLAGVGLQMGLGLPVYVSGAKSLNVGASLSSGAAVRVQVGLPDQPVLDVGFAAKEG
;
A
#
# COMPACT_ATOMS: atom_id res chain seq x y z
N MET A 1 -5.17 -20.07 10.88
CA MET A 1 -5.21 -20.40 9.45
C MET A 1 -4.76 -19.22 8.61
N SER A 2 -5.38 -18.04 8.77
CA SER A 2 -5.05 -16.82 8.03
C SER A 2 -3.56 -16.40 8.10
N HIS A 3 -2.94 -16.44 9.30
CA HIS A 3 -1.49 -16.16 9.46
C HIS A 3 -0.60 -17.15 8.70
N ALA A 4 -0.94 -18.43 8.67
CA ALA A 4 -0.14 -19.45 7.97
C ALA A 4 -0.15 -19.22 6.45
N ILE A 5 -1.30 -18.84 5.90
CA ILE A 5 -1.43 -18.47 4.48
C ILE A 5 -0.53 -17.27 4.18
N VAL A 6 -0.57 -16.20 4.99
CA VAL A 6 0.28 -15.03 4.77
C VAL A 6 1.77 -15.39 4.87
N GLN A 7 2.18 -16.18 5.86
CA GLN A 7 3.56 -16.64 5.99
C GLN A 7 4.01 -17.46 4.78
N GLU A 8 3.16 -18.35 4.26
CA GLU A 8 3.43 -19.13 3.05
C GLU A 8 3.56 -18.24 1.81
N LEU A 9 2.65 -17.27 1.63
CA LEU A 9 2.69 -16.30 0.53
C LEU A 9 3.96 -15.43 0.60
N THR A 10 4.38 -15.01 1.80
CA THR A 10 5.62 -14.27 2.00
C THR A 10 6.83 -15.15 1.67
N ALA A 11 6.92 -16.36 2.22
CA ALA A 11 8.06 -17.26 2.03
C ALA A 11 8.22 -17.74 0.57
N SER A 12 7.11 -17.88 -0.16
CA SER A 12 7.11 -18.27 -1.58
C SER A 12 7.32 -17.09 -2.55
N GLY A 13 7.35 -15.85 -2.06
CA GLY A 13 7.41 -14.65 -2.89
C GLY A 13 6.10 -14.31 -3.62
N GLN A 14 5.05 -15.11 -3.48
CA GLN A 14 3.75 -14.84 -4.10
C GLN A 14 3.11 -13.56 -3.59
N LEU A 15 3.36 -13.19 -2.32
CA LEU A 15 2.83 -11.94 -1.77
C LEU A 15 3.38 -10.71 -2.51
N VAL A 16 4.67 -10.72 -2.89
CA VAL A 16 5.27 -9.66 -3.71
C VAL A 16 4.58 -9.57 -5.06
N ALA A 17 4.33 -10.70 -5.72
CA ALA A 17 3.63 -10.74 -7.00
C ALA A 17 2.19 -10.20 -6.89
N PHE A 18 1.45 -10.56 -5.83
CA PHE A 18 0.09 -10.06 -5.59
C PHE A 18 0.06 -8.55 -5.35
N ILE A 19 0.97 -8.04 -4.52
CA ILE A 19 1.06 -6.60 -4.24
C ILE A 19 1.42 -5.84 -5.52
N GLY A 20 2.40 -6.33 -6.29
CA GLY A 20 2.81 -5.72 -7.55
C GLY A 20 1.66 -5.69 -8.57
N GLN A 21 0.92 -6.79 -8.70
CA GLN A 21 -0.23 -6.87 -9.60
C GLN A 21 -1.37 -5.96 -9.14
N ALA A 22 -1.67 -5.93 -7.84
CA ALA A 22 -2.69 -5.05 -7.27
C ALA A 22 -2.35 -3.57 -7.47
N ALA A 23 -1.07 -3.18 -7.35
CA ALA A 23 -0.63 -1.82 -7.62
C ALA A 23 -0.85 -1.41 -9.08
N LYS A 24 -0.57 -2.30 -10.04
CA LYS A 24 -0.88 -2.07 -11.46
C LYS A 24 -2.37 -1.89 -11.69
N GLU A 25 -3.19 -2.81 -11.17
CA GLU A 25 -4.64 -2.78 -11.30
C GLU A 25 -5.30 -1.56 -10.64
N ALA A 26 -4.64 -0.98 -9.62
CA ALA A 26 -5.08 0.26 -8.98
C ALA A 26 -4.65 1.51 -9.76
N LEU A 27 -3.38 1.59 -10.16
CA LEU A 27 -2.76 2.81 -10.64
C LEU A 27 -2.83 2.99 -12.15
N GLU A 28 -2.74 1.92 -12.96
CA GLU A 28 -2.76 2.05 -14.43
C GLU A 28 -4.08 2.64 -14.97
N PRO A 29 -5.27 2.18 -14.51
CA PRO A 29 -6.52 2.76 -15.00
C PRO A 29 -6.71 4.22 -14.57
N LEU A 30 -6.18 4.58 -13.41
CA LEU A 30 -6.26 5.93 -12.85
C LEU A 30 -5.30 6.89 -13.55
N CYS A 31 -4.08 6.44 -13.83
CA CYS A 31 -3.02 7.25 -14.45
C CYS A 31 -3.03 7.21 -15.98
N GLY A 32 -3.76 6.26 -16.60
CA GLY A 32 -3.77 6.08 -18.04
C GLY A 32 -2.41 5.75 -18.64
N THR A 33 -1.50 5.19 -17.84
CA THR A 33 -0.11 4.89 -18.19
C THR A 33 0.34 3.60 -17.51
N GLU A 34 1.44 3.03 -17.99
CA GLU A 34 2.00 1.78 -17.47
C GLU A 34 2.57 1.96 -16.06
N VAL A 35 2.41 0.94 -15.22
CA VAL A 35 3.01 0.87 -13.89
C VAL A 35 3.97 -0.30 -13.84
N THR A 36 5.24 -0.02 -13.54
CA THR A 36 6.31 -1.02 -13.52
C THR A 36 6.73 -1.31 -12.08
N VAL A 37 6.81 -2.60 -11.72
CA VAL A 37 7.43 -3.01 -10.46
C VAL A 37 8.94 -2.95 -10.66
N VAL A 38 9.61 -2.02 -9.97
CA VAL A 38 11.05 -1.76 -10.13
C VAL A 38 11.91 -2.50 -9.10
N GLY A 39 11.29 -3.13 -8.11
CA GLY A 39 11.94 -4.03 -7.18
C GLY A 39 11.11 -4.29 -5.93
N GLU A 40 11.66 -5.10 -5.03
CA GLU A 40 11.14 -5.21 -3.67
C GLU A 40 11.34 -3.87 -2.92
N GLY A 41 10.38 -3.56 -2.07
CA GLY A 41 10.39 -2.44 -1.15
C GLY A 41 10.78 -2.89 0.25
N GLU A 42 11.17 -1.94 1.09
CA GLU A 42 11.35 -2.20 2.52
C GLU A 42 10.04 -1.98 3.27
N LEU A 43 9.91 -2.62 4.42
CA LEU A 43 8.77 -2.37 5.30
C LEU A 43 8.87 -0.95 5.88
N PRO A 44 7.77 -0.19 5.99
CA PRO A 44 7.80 1.24 6.30
C PRO A 44 8.28 1.57 7.72
N TRP A 45 8.49 0.59 8.59
CA TRP A 45 9.13 0.78 9.90
C TRP A 45 10.64 0.55 9.89
N ALA A 46 11.18 -0.13 8.87
CA ALA A 46 12.62 -0.25 8.68
C ALA A 46 13.18 1.04 8.04
N HIS A 47 12.47 1.55 7.04
CA HIS A 47 12.79 2.82 6.39
C HIS A 47 11.50 3.61 6.13
N PRO A 48 11.11 4.51 7.05
CA PRO A 48 9.85 5.19 6.90
C PRO A 48 9.85 6.22 5.76
N PRO A 49 8.82 6.20 4.89
CA PRO A 49 8.69 7.19 3.83
C PRO A 49 8.38 8.58 4.42
N VAL A 50 8.43 9.63 3.58
CA VAL A 50 8.09 10.98 4.03
C VAL A 50 6.59 11.11 4.29
N GLY A 51 5.77 10.62 3.35
CA GLY A 51 4.31 10.49 3.50
C GLY A 51 3.86 9.04 3.34
N ILE A 52 2.86 8.64 4.12
CA ILE A 52 2.26 7.30 4.05
C ILE A 52 0.77 7.38 4.37
N ALA A 53 -0.03 6.62 3.63
CA ALA A 53 -1.37 6.27 4.07
C ALA A 53 -1.50 4.77 4.30
N LEU A 54 -2.33 4.43 5.28
CA LEU A 54 -2.48 3.10 5.85
C LEU A 54 -3.97 2.75 5.86
N VAL A 55 -4.31 1.56 5.40
CA VAL A 55 -5.65 0.97 5.55
C VAL A 55 -5.52 -0.27 6.42
N THR A 56 -6.25 -0.29 7.54
CA THR A 56 -6.32 -1.48 8.37
C THR A 56 -7.11 -2.57 7.66
N VAL A 57 -6.65 -3.80 7.82
CA VAL A 57 -7.27 -4.99 7.24
C VAL A 57 -7.58 -5.95 8.38
N VAL A 58 -8.82 -6.42 8.44
CA VAL A 58 -9.28 -7.31 9.52
C VAL A 58 -9.93 -8.56 8.95
N ASP A 59 -9.71 -9.69 9.57
CA ASP A 59 -10.35 -10.95 9.19
C ASP A 59 -11.83 -10.94 9.58
N THR A 60 -12.69 -11.11 8.58
CA THR A 60 -14.15 -11.17 8.75
C THR A 60 -14.66 -12.60 8.90
N GLY A 61 -13.80 -13.60 8.68
CA GLY A 61 -14.06 -15.02 8.88
C GLY A 61 -13.91 -15.50 10.34
N GLY A 62 -13.63 -14.59 11.28
CA GLY A 62 -13.57 -14.89 12.72
C GLY A 62 -12.20 -15.38 13.23
N GLY A 63 -11.16 -15.33 12.41
CA GLY A 63 -9.81 -15.76 12.79
C GLY A 63 -8.99 -14.75 13.60
N GLY A 64 -9.51 -13.55 13.86
CA GLY A 64 -8.83 -12.52 14.67
C GLY A 64 -7.60 -11.89 13.99
N PHE A 65 -7.36 -12.20 12.72
CA PHE A 65 -6.23 -11.71 11.96
C PHE A 65 -6.34 -10.21 11.67
N GLN A 66 -5.22 -9.51 11.82
CA GLN A 66 -5.09 -8.07 11.61
C GLN A 66 -3.88 -7.82 10.71
N ALA A 67 -4.04 -6.92 9.75
CA ALA A 67 -3.00 -6.51 8.84
C ALA A 67 -3.16 -5.03 8.47
N VAL A 68 -2.22 -4.53 7.71
CA VAL A 68 -2.22 -3.20 7.14
C VAL A 68 -1.80 -3.26 5.68
N VAL A 69 -2.49 -2.48 4.84
CA VAL A 69 -2.04 -2.11 3.50
C VAL A 69 -1.55 -0.68 3.55
N TRP A 70 -0.49 -0.35 2.80
CA TRP A 70 -0.03 1.02 2.69
C TRP A 70 0.36 1.41 1.27
N LEU A 71 0.33 2.72 1.06
CA LEU A 71 0.97 3.44 -0.02
C LEU A 71 1.81 4.54 0.62
N GLY A 72 3.08 4.65 0.23
CA GLY A 72 3.96 5.70 0.70
C GLY A 72 4.99 6.10 -0.35
N GLY A 73 5.74 7.15 -0.04
CA GLY A 73 6.83 7.62 -0.88
C GLY A 73 7.33 9.00 -0.48
N GLU A 74 8.15 9.57 -1.35
CA GLU A 74 8.53 10.97 -1.28
C GLU A 74 7.33 11.87 -1.62
N LEU A 75 7.26 13.07 -1.01
CA LEU A 75 6.14 14.00 -1.22
C LEU A 75 5.97 14.37 -2.69
N GLU A 76 7.06 14.57 -3.42
CA GLU A 76 7.01 14.89 -4.85
C GLU A 76 6.37 13.76 -5.66
N ALA A 77 6.69 12.50 -5.33
CA ALA A 77 6.13 11.34 -6.00
C ALA A 77 4.64 11.17 -5.68
N LEU A 78 4.25 11.36 -4.42
CA LEU A 78 2.85 11.32 -3.99
C LEU A 78 2.04 12.45 -4.65
N ALA A 79 2.59 13.67 -4.71
CA ALA A 79 1.95 14.82 -5.34
C ALA A 79 1.72 14.61 -6.84
N SER A 80 2.67 14.00 -7.56
CA SER A 80 2.52 13.74 -8.99
C SER A 80 1.42 12.72 -9.29
N VAL A 81 1.22 11.71 -8.45
CA VAL A 81 0.10 10.76 -8.62
C VAL A 81 -1.21 11.37 -8.16
N ALA A 82 -1.20 12.19 -7.10
CA ALA A 82 -2.36 12.93 -6.65
C ALA A 82 -2.86 13.94 -7.70
N GLU A 83 -1.95 14.60 -8.42
CA GLU A 83 -2.26 15.53 -9.51
C GLU A 83 -3.14 14.89 -10.59
N VAL A 84 -2.88 13.63 -10.92
CA VAL A 84 -3.71 12.86 -11.86
C VAL A 84 -5.13 12.67 -11.32
N LEU A 85 -5.26 12.28 -10.05
CA LEU A 85 -6.55 12.01 -9.42
C LEU A 85 -7.39 13.29 -9.26
N LEU A 86 -6.74 14.40 -8.89
CA LEU A 86 -7.38 15.65 -8.54
C LEU A 86 -7.56 16.60 -9.75
N GLY A 87 -6.72 16.45 -10.78
CA GLY A 87 -6.63 17.37 -11.91
C GLY A 87 -5.80 18.64 -11.62
N GLU A 88 -5.31 18.79 -10.38
CA GLU A 88 -4.41 19.87 -9.97
C GLU A 88 -3.35 19.34 -9.00
N ARG A 89 -2.14 19.91 -9.04
CA ARG A 89 -1.01 19.46 -8.22
C ARG A 89 -1.13 20.04 -6.79
N PRO A 90 -1.11 19.19 -5.74
CA PRO A 90 -1.02 19.68 -4.36
C PRO A 90 0.24 20.50 -4.10
N ASP A 91 0.10 21.58 -3.32
CA ASP A 91 1.21 22.47 -2.94
C ASP A 91 1.80 22.02 -1.60
N GLY A 92 2.57 20.93 -1.66
CA GLY A 92 3.19 20.31 -0.49
C GLY A 92 2.26 19.35 0.24
N GLU A 93 2.44 19.24 1.56
CA GLU A 93 1.71 18.29 2.41
C GLU A 93 0.42 18.90 3.00
N ASP A 94 -0.45 19.37 2.12
CA ASP A 94 -1.76 19.93 2.48
C ASP A 94 -2.86 18.86 2.61
N GLU A 95 -4.06 19.26 3.01
CA GLU A 95 -5.22 18.36 3.15
C GLU A 95 -5.58 17.68 1.82
N MET A 96 -5.36 18.37 0.70
CA MET A 96 -5.66 17.85 -0.63
C MET A 96 -4.75 16.67 -1.01
N LEU A 97 -3.44 16.76 -0.73
CA LEU A 97 -2.53 15.62 -0.88
C LEU A 97 -2.95 14.46 0.03
N GLN A 98 -3.24 14.75 1.29
CA GLN A 98 -3.60 13.73 2.27
C GLN A 98 -4.87 12.97 1.85
N ASP A 99 -5.87 13.68 1.34
CA ASP A 99 -7.12 13.10 0.83
C ASP A 99 -6.87 12.21 -0.37
N ALA A 100 -6.11 12.68 -1.35
CA ALA A 100 -5.76 11.91 -2.54
C ALA A 100 -4.99 10.64 -2.18
N VAL A 101 -3.98 10.74 -1.31
CA VAL A 101 -3.16 9.59 -0.91
C VAL A 101 -3.98 8.58 -0.10
N ARG A 102 -4.93 9.03 0.74
CA ARG A 102 -5.89 8.14 1.41
C ARG A 102 -6.78 7.40 0.43
N GLU A 103 -7.32 8.10 -0.57
CA GLU A 103 -8.18 7.48 -1.59
C GLU A 103 -7.41 6.47 -2.44
N LEU A 104 -6.20 6.82 -2.89
CA LEU A 104 -5.32 5.91 -3.62
C LEU A 104 -5.01 4.64 -2.80
N THR A 105 -4.73 4.80 -1.51
CA THR A 105 -4.48 3.66 -0.61
C THR A 105 -5.73 2.79 -0.43
N ASN A 106 -6.91 3.40 -0.38
CA ASN A 106 -8.18 2.69 -0.28
C ASN A 106 -8.46 1.85 -1.54
N ILE A 107 -8.25 2.43 -2.73
CA ILE A 107 -8.36 1.72 -4.01
C ILE A 107 -7.38 0.53 -4.06
N LEU A 108 -6.12 0.78 -3.69
CA LEU A 108 -5.07 -0.23 -3.63
C LEU A 108 -5.43 -1.37 -2.65
N ALA A 109 -5.91 -1.03 -1.45
CA ALA A 109 -6.33 -2.01 -0.46
C ALA A 109 -7.47 -2.90 -0.98
N GLY A 110 -8.42 -2.33 -1.75
CA GLY A 110 -9.47 -3.08 -2.43
C GLY A 110 -8.93 -4.09 -3.46
N GLN A 111 -7.87 -3.74 -4.20
CA GLN A 111 -7.23 -4.67 -5.14
C GLN A 111 -6.49 -5.79 -4.39
N ILE A 112 -5.67 -5.44 -3.38
CA ILE A 112 -4.95 -6.43 -2.57
C ILE A 112 -5.93 -7.38 -1.86
N GLN A 113 -7.02 -6.85 -1.30
CA GLN A 113 -8.10 -7.65 -0.70
C GLN A 113 -8.69 -8.65 -1.70
N ARG A 114 -8.92 -8.24 -2.95
CA ARG A 114 -9.45 -9.13 -4.00
C ARG A 114 -8.51 -10.29 -4.31
N HIS A 115 -7.21 -10.02 -4.43
CA HIS A 115 -6.19 -11.06 -4.66
C HIS A 115 -6.11 -12.04 -3.49
N LEU A 116 -6.11 -11.52 -2.25
CA LEU A 116 -6.07 -12.35 -1.04
C LEU A 116 -7.36 -13.16 -0.85
N ALA A 117 -8.53 -12.63 -1.23
CA ALA A 117 -9.78 -13.40 -1.26
C ALA A 117 -9.71 -14.58 -2.23
N GLY A 118 -8.98 -14.44 -3.35
CA GLY A 118 -8.74 -15.50 -4.32
C GLY A 118 -7.98 -16.72 -3.76
N VAL A 119 -7.22 -16.53 -2.68
CA VAL A 119 -6.51 -17.60 -1.95
C VAL A 119 -7.18 -17.97 -0.63
N GLY A 120 -8.44 -17.58 -0.43
CA GLY A 120 -9.26 -17.97 0.71
C GLY A 120 -9.19 -17.03 1.91
N LEU A 121 -8.51 -15.87 1.83
CA LEU A 121 -8.49 -14.88 2.90
C LEU A 121 -9.64 -13.88 2.73
N GLN A 122 -10.71 -14.06 3.51
CA GLN A 122 -11.81 -13.11 3.57
C GLN A 122 -11.47 -12.00 4.55
N MET A 123 -11.31 -10.78 4.04
CA MET A 123 -10.89 -9.63 4.83
C MET A 123 -11.89 -8.50 4.69
N GLY A 124 -12.00 -7.67 5.72
CA GLY A 124 -12.67 -6.38 5.71
C GLY A 124 -11.64 -5.25 5.73
N LEU A 125 -11.98 -4.13 5.09
CA LEU A 125 -11.15 -2.92 5.05
C LEU A 125 -11.67 -1.90 6.07
N GLY A 126 -10.74 -1.32 6.83
CA GLY A 126 -11.00 -0.16 7.66
C GLY A 126 -10.92 1.15 6.87
N LEU A 127 -10.93 2.27 7.59
CA LEU A 127 -10.78 3.59 6.98
C LEU A 127 -9.30 3.94 6.77
N PRO A 128 -8.94 4.59 5.65
CA PRO A 128 -7.58 5.03 5.40
C PRO A 128 -7.18 6.16 6.35
N VAL A 129 -5.95 6.08 6.87
CA VAL A 129 -5.32 7.11 7.69
C VAL A 129 -4.04 7.56 7.00
N TYR A 130 -3.88 8.88 6.82
CA TYR A 130 -2.62 9.46 6.36
C TYR A 130 -1.76 9.84 7.57
N VAL A 131 -0.46 9.63 7.45
CA VAL A 131 0.53 10.04 8.45
C VAL A 131 1.61 10.87 7.78
N SER A 132 1.72 12.13 8.21
CA SER A 132 2.79 13.05 7.84
C SER A 132 4.03 12.85 8.71
N GLY A 133 5.19 13.27 8.21
CA GLY A 133 6.45 13.20 8.96
C GLY A 133 6.80 11.77 9.39
N ALA A 134 6.48 10.79 8.54
CA ALA A 134 6.54 9.38 8.86
C ALA A 134 7.97 8.86 9.14
N LYS A 135 9.02 9.68 8.98
CA LYS A 135 10.36 9.42 9.59
C LYS A 135 10.32 9.17 11.12
N SER A 136 9.21 9.50 11.79
CA SER A 136 8.94 9.22 13.21
C SER A 136 7.95 8.07 13.46
N LEU A 137 7.52 7.38 12.41
CA LEU A 137 6.48 6.37 12.42
C LEU A 137 6.96 5.06 13.08
N ASN A 138 6.58 4.87 14.34
CA ASN A 138 6.69 3.58 15.04
C ASN A 138 5.47 2.68 14.74
N VAL A 139 5.15 2.45 13.46
CA VAL A 139 4.14 1.45 13.06
C VAL A 139 4.87 0.12 12.93
N GLY A 140 5.21 -0.55 14.03
CA GLY A 140 6.09 -1.72 13.89
C GLY A 140 6.24 -2.64 15.09
N ALA A 141 5.74 -2.30 16.28
CA ALA A 141 5.97 -3.18 17.43
C ALA A 141 5.21 -4.54 17.38
N SER A 142 4.38 -4.79 16.36
CA SER A 142 3.64 -6.05 16.26
C SER A 142 3.39 -6.59 14.83
N LEU A 143 3.87 -5.94 13.78
CA LEU A 143 3.76 -6.44 12.39
C LEU A 143 5.03 -7.20 12.03
N SER A 144 4.95 -8.48 11.68
CA SER A 144 6.16 -9.29 11.42
C SER A 144 6.16 -10.07 10.11
N SER A 145 5.01 -10.24 9.46
CA SER A 145 4.89 -11.04 8.23
C SER A 145 4.26 -10.20 7.14
N GLY A 146 5.03 -9.81 6.14
CA GLY A 146 4.56 -8.91 5.09
C GLY A 146 5.54 -8.83 3.92
N ALA A 147 5.16 -8.06 2.92
CA ALA A 147 6.00 -7.74 1.78
C ALA A 147 5.69 -6.33 1.29
N ALA A 148 6.65 -5.75 0.59
CA ALA A 148 6.50 -4.45 -0.05
C ALA A 148 7.16 -4.50 -1.43
N VAL A 149 6.69 -3.64 -2.31
CA VAL A 149 7.23 -3.45 -3.66
C VAL A 149 7.38 -1.96 -3.95
N ARG A 150 8.37 -1.63 -4.75
CA ARG A 150 8.52 -0.30 -5.35
C ARG A 150 7.89 -0.32 -6.73
N VAL A 151 6.98 0.61 -6.97
CA VAL A 151 6.30 0.78 -8.26
C VAL A 151 6.63 2.13 -8.86
N GLN A 152 7.03 2.14 -10.12
CA GLN A 152 7.24 3.34 -10.91
C GLN A 152 6.01 3.54 -11.80
N VAL A 153 5.41 4.72 -11.73
CA VAL A 153 4.28 5.11 -12.60
C VAL A 153 4.84 5.83 -13.83
N GLY A 154 4.35 5.51 -15.02
CA GLY A 154 4.76 6.12 -16.30
C GLY A 154 4.31 7.57 -16.50
N LEU A 155 4.36 8.41 -15.46
CA LEU A 155 4.15 9.86 -15.53
C LEU A 155 5.46 10.57 -15.93
N PRO A 156 5.42 11.85 -16.35
CA PRO A 156 6.61 12.54 -16.88
C PRO A 156 7.83 12.57 -15.94
N ASP A 157 7.58 12.69 -14.64
CA ASP A 157 8.59 12.69 -13.57
C ASP A 157 8.91 11.29 -13.02
N GLN A 158 8.23 10.27 -13.54
CA GLN A 158 8.41 8.85 -13.21
C GLN A 158 8.39 8.56 -11.70
N PRO A 159 7.31 8.94 -10.98
CA PRO A 159 7.26 8.85 -9.54
C PRO A 159 7.34 7.40 -9.10
N VAL A 160 8.13 7.15 -8.05
CA VAL A 160 8.29 5.84 -7.43
C VAL A 160 7.57 5.84 -6.08
N LEU A 161 6.69 4.86 -5.90
CA LEU A 161 5.89 4.67 -4.69
C LEU A 161 6.24 3.33 -4.04
N ASP A 162 6.16 3.29 -2.73
CA ASP A 162 6.23 2.09 -1.92
C ASP A 162 4.82 1.60 -1.62
N VAL A 163 4.53 0.35 -1.98
CA VAL A 163 3.24 -0.30 -1.81
C VAL A 163 3.46 -1.58 -1.03
N GLY A 164 2.64 -1.86 -0.03
CA GLY A 164 2.81 -3.12 0.68
C GLY A 164 1.65 -3.57 1.54
N PHE A 165 1.87 -4.75 2.11
CA PHE A 165 0.96 -5.44 3.01
C PHE A 165 1.74 -6.11 4.12
N ALA A 166 1.24 -6.03 5.35
CA ALA A 166 1.82 -6.76 6.46
C ALA A 166 0.80 -7.11 7.53
N ALA A 167 0.91 -8.34 8.01
CA ALA A 167 0.12 -8.89 9.09
C ALA A 167 0.80 -8.72 10.44
N LYS A 168 -0.05 -8.57 11.46
CA LYS A 168 0.34 -8.67 12.86
C LYS A 168 0.82 -10.09 13.18
N GLU A 169 1.71 -10.24 14.17
CA GLU A 169 1.91 -11.54 14.80
C GLU A 169 0.65 -12.00 15.53
N GLY A 170 0.39 -13.30 15.45
CA GLY A 170 -0.64 -13.99 16.23
C GLY A 170 -0.11 -14.47 17.58
#